data_AF-A0A432SL89-F1
#
_entry.id   AF-A0A432SL89-F1
#
_cell.length_a   1.000
_cell.length_b   1.000
_cell.length_c   1.000
_cell.angle_alpha   90.00
_cell.angle_beta   90.00
_cell.angle_gamma   90.00
#
_symmetry.space_group_name_H-M   'P 1'
#
loop_
_entity.id
_entity.type
_entity.pdbx_description
1 polymer ?
#
loop_
_entity_poly.entity_id
_entity_poly.type
_entity_poly.pdbx_seq_one_letter_code
_entity_poly.pdbx_strand_id
1 'polypeptide(L)' 'MSSHKHHEKLTQIKDAVIKSKELSEEEKSNTIKHIEAWIVEDKAEGIIADELLAIASGIRPILKELGLL' A
#
# COMPACT_ATOMS: atom_id res chain seq x y z
N MET A 1 0.95 4.13 10.23
CA MET A 1 0.93 5.37 9.43
C MET A 1 -0.09 5.17 8.33
N SER A 2 -0.96 6.15 8.09
CA SER A 2 -2.22 5.95 7.36
C SER A 2 -2.00 5.67 5.87
N SER A 3 -2.29 4.44 5.44
CA SER A 3 -2.33 3.97 4.04
C SER A 3 -3.18 4.89 3.13
N HIS A 4 -4.17 5.58 3.70
CA HIS A 4 -4.99 6.56 2.98
C HIS A 4 -4.20 7.72 2.35
N LYS A 5 -3.03 8.09 2.90
CA LYS A 5 -2.20 9.18 2.33
C LYS A 5 -1.40 8.77 1.09
N HIS A 6 -1.28 7.47 0.80
CA HIS A 6 -0.56 6.98 -0.37
C HIS A 6 -1.46 6.90 -1.61
N HIS A 7 -2.73 6.55 -1.42
CA HIS A 7 -3.68 6.40 -2.53
C HIS A 7 -3.95 7.72 -3.25
N GLU A 8 -4.16 8.81 -2.50
CA GLU A 8 -4.43 10.14 -3.05
C GLU A 8 -3.26 10.66 -3.91
N LYS A 9 -2.02 10.37 -3.50
CA LYS A 9 -0.82 10.71 -4.26
C LYS A 9 -0.67 9.86 -5.53
N LEU A 10 -0.99 8.57 -5.46
CA LEU A 10 -0.98 7.70 -6.64
C LEU A 10 -2.02 8.13 -7.67
N THR A 11 -3.20 8.59 -7.23
CA THR A 11 -4.20 9.19 -8.12
C THR A 11 -3.69 10.47 -8.79
N GLN A 12 -3.03 11.37 -8.04
CA GLN A 12 -2.44 12.58 -8.61
C GLN A 12 -1.34 12.27 -9.64
N ILE A 13 -0.51 11.26 -9.38
CA ILE A 13 0.52 10.81 -10.32
C ILE A 13 -0.12 10.22 -11.58
N LYS A 14 -1.17 9.40 -11.44
CA LYS A 14 -1.93 8.85 -12.58
C LYS A 14 -2.50 9.96 -13.46
N ASP A 15 -3.09 10.98 -12.85
CA ASP A 15 -3.63 12.14 -13.57
C ASP A 15 -2.56 12.96 -14.28
N ALA A 16 -1.38 13.12 -13.66
CA ALA A 16 -0.24 13.81 -14.27
C ALA A 16 0.30 13.04 -15.48
N VAL A 17 0.37 11.71 -15.40
CA VAL A 17 0.79 10.83 -16.51
C VAL A 17 -0.17 10.94 -17.69
N ILE A 18 -1.48 10.92 -17.44
CA ILE A 18 -2.52 11.07 -18.49
C ILE A 18 -2.39 12.41 -19.20
N LYS A 19 -2.16 13.50 -18.44
CA LYS A 19 -2.06 14.87 -18.97
C LYS A 19 -0.68 15.20 -19.54
N SER A 20 0.31 14.33 -19.39
CA SER A 20 1.66 14.57 -19.87
C SER A 20 1.71 14.65 -21.40
N LYS A 21 2.39 15.70 -21.90
CA LYS A 21 2.71 15.86 -23.32
C LYS A 21 4.07 15.28 -23.68
N GLU A 22 4.89 14.98 -22.67
CA GLU A 22 6.26 14.48 -22.82
C GLU A 22 6.33 12.95 -22.94
N LEU A 23 5.22 12.26 -22.63
CA LEU A 23 5.14 10.80 -22.70
C LEU A 23 4.39 10.36 -23.96
N SER A 24 4.89 9.34 -24.62
CA SER A 24 4.17 8.61 -25.65
C SER A 24 2.98 7.84 -25.07
N GLU A 25 2.02 7.46 -25.91
CA GLU A 25 0.85 6.69 -25.47
C GLU A 25 1.22 5.31 -24.90
N GLU A 26 2.31 4.72 -25.39
CA GLU A 26 2.83 3.45 -24.86
C GLU A 26 3.43 3.64 -23.46
N GLU A 27 4.23 4.68 -23.25
CA GLU A 27 4.79 5.01 -21.94
C GLU A 27 3.70 5.36 -20.92
N LYS A 28 2.66 6.08 -21.33
CA LYS A 28 1.49 6.36 -20.48
C LYS A 28 0.79 5.07 -20.07
N SER A 29 0.49 4.20 -21.04
CA SER A 29 -0.18 2.92 -20.80
C SER A 29 0.63 2.03 -19.85
N ASN A 30 1.94 1.94 -20.07
CA ASN A 30 2.82 1.14 -19.22
C ASN A 30 2.90 1.71 -17.80
N THR A 31 3.06 3.02 -17.67
CA THR A 31 3.12 3.70 -16.36
C THR A 31 1.82 3.53 -15.58
N ILE A 32 0.66 3.63 -16.23
CA ILE A 32 -0.65 3.42 -15.61
C ILE A 32 -0.78 1.99 -15.05
N LYS A 33 -0.33 0.98 -15.81
CA LYS A 33 -0.36 -0.42 -15.34
C LYS A 33 0.47 -0.62 -14.08
N HIS A 34 1.65 -0.01 -14.00
CA HIS A 34 2.49 -0.09 -12.80
C HIS A 34 1.84 0.60 -11.60
N ILE A 35 1.25 1.77 -11.79
CA ILE A 35 0.53 2.48 -10.72
C ILE A 35 -0.64 1.63 -10.19
N GLU A 36 -1.39 0.97 -11.07
CA GLU A 36 -2.48 0.09 -10.67
C GLU A 36 -1.99 -1.16 -9.91
N ALA A 37 -0.87 -1.74 -10.33
CA ALA A 37 -0.25 -2.85 -9.61
C ALA A 37 0.17 -2.45 -8.19
N TRP A 38 0.81 -1.29 -8.02
CA TRP A 38 1.20 -0.78 -6.71
C TRP A 38 0.01 -0.50 -5.79
N ILE A 39 -1.12 -0.03 -6.33
CA ILE A 39 -2.35 0.16 -5.56
C ILE A 39 -2.86 -1.17 -5.00
N VAL A 40 -2.82 -2.24 -5.80
CA VAL A 40 -3.25 -3.57 -5.38
C VAL A 40 -2.30 -4.14 -4.34
N GLU A 41 -1.00 -3.96 -4.53
CA GLU A 41 0.05 -4.39 -3.60
C GLU A 41 -0.06 -3.70 -2.24
N ASP A 42 -0.21 -2.37 -2.20
CA ASP A 42 -0.38 -1.59 -0.97
C ASP A 42 -1.61 -2.05 -0.18
N LYS A 43 -2.71 -2.38 -0.87
CA LYS A 43 -3.90 -2.96 -0.23
C LYS A 43 -3.61 -4.33 0.37
N ALA A 44 -2.90 -5.20 -0.34
CA ALA A 44 -2.55 -6.52 0.15
C ALA A 44 -1.58 -6.46 1.34
N GLU A 45 -0.59 -5.57 1.28
CA GLU A 45 0.37 -5.34 2.37
C GLU A 45 -0.33 -4.83 3.64
N GLY A 46 -1.30 -3.92 3.50
CA GLY A 46 -2.13 -3.46 4.63
C GLY A 46 -2.88 -4.60 5.33
N ILE A 47 -3.46 -5.53 4.57
CA ILE A 47 -4.15 -6.70 5.13
C ILE A 47 -3.17 -7.59 5.90
N ILE A 48 -1.99 -7.84 5.34
CA ILE A 48 -0.94 -8.64 6.00
C ILE A 48 -0.51 -7.97 7.33
N ALA A 49 -0.32 -6.66 7.32
CA ALA A 49 0.05 -5.91 8.52
C ALA A 49 -1.03 -6.01 9.61
N ASP A 50 -2.31 -5.89 9.23
CA ASP A 50 -3.44 -6.01 10.15
C ASP A 50 -3.55 -7.43 10.76
N GLU A 51 -3.36 -8.47 9.94
CA GLU A 51 -3.37 -9.86 10.44
C GLU A 51 -2.19 -10.13 11.39
N LEU A 52 -0.98 -9.65 11.06
CA LEU A 52 0.18 -9.77 11.93
C LEU A 52 -0.02 -9.02 13.25
N LEU A 53 -0.64 -7.83 13.21
CA LEU A 53 -1.01 -7.08 14.41
C LEU A 53 -2.03 -7.83 15.25
N ALA A 54 -3.01 -8.49 14.65
CA ALA A 54 -3.99 -9.30 15.36
C ALA A 54 -3.33 -10.50 16.07
N ILE A 55 -2.44 -11.23 15.38
CA ILE A 55 -1.67 -12.34 15.97
C ILE A 55 -0.79 -11.84 17.12
N ALA A 56 -0.03 -10.77 16.89
CA ALA A 56 0.83 -10.18 17.91
C ALA A 56 0.05 -9.70 19.14
N SER A 57 -1.16 -9.17 18.93
CA SER A 57 -2.06 -8.74 20.01
C SER A 57 -2.60 -9.92 20.81
N GLY A 58 -2.88 -11.06 20.18
CA GLY A 58 -3.29 -12.29 20.87
C GLY A 58 -2.17 -12.95 21.67
N ILE A 59 -0.93 -12.84 21.21
CA ILE A 59 0.27 -13.42 21.88
C ILE A 59 0.75 -12.53 23.03
N ARG A 60 0.56 -11.21 22.95
CA ARG A 60 1.06 -10.26 23.95
C ARG A 60 0.60 -10.55 25.40
N PRO A 61 -0.68 -10.91 25.68
CA PRO A 61 -1.10 -11.35 27.01
C PRO A 61 -0.37 -12.60 27.50
N ILE A 62 -0.18 -13.59 26.63
CA ILE A 62 0.53 -14.85 26.97
C ILE A 62 1.99 -14.56 27.34
N LEU A 63 2.67 -13.73 26.56
CA LEU A 63 4.06 -13.34 26.85
C LEU A 63 4.17 -12.57 28.18
N LYS A 64 3.17 -11.74 28.51
CA LYS A 64 3.09 -11.03 29.79
C LYS A 64 2.86 -11.99 30.96
N GLU A 65 1.97 -12.98 30.80
CA GLU A 65 1.75 -14.04 31.81
C GLU A 65 3.01 -14.86 32.06
N LEU A 66 3.82 -15.10 31.02
CA LEU A 66 5.08 -15.82 31.10
C LEU A 66 6.26 -14.96 31.62
N GLY A 67 6.07 -13.66 31.88
CA GLY A 67 7.11 -12.75 32.34
C GLY A 67 8.18 -12.43 31.28
N LEU A 68 7.85 -12.61 30.01
CA LEU A 68 8.74 -12.37 28.86
C LEU A 68 8.59 -10.95 28.28
N LEU A 69 7.58 -10.20 28.75
CA LEU A 69 7.27 -8.80 28.42
C LEU A 69 6.72 -8.05 29.63
#